data_AF-A0A7W4EEK7-F1
#
_entry.id   AF-A0A7W4EEK7-F1
#
_cell.length_a   1.000
_cell.length_b   1.000
_cell.length_c   1.000
_cell.angle_alpha   90.00
_cell.angle_beta   90.00
_cell.angle_gamma   90.00
#
_symmetry.space_group_name_H-M   'P 1'
#
loop_
_entity.id
_entity.type
_entity.pdbx_description
1 polymer ?
#
loop_
_entity_poly.entity_id
_entity_poly.type
_entity_poly.pdbx_seq_one_letter_code
_entity_poly.pdbx_strand_id
1 'polypeptide(L)'
;MGYDNCTNANLHQIAAVICANNLSAYQRIRYPAIPDGELVRFVGEDFSNVDFDMFVMGFFVFENCTLDGAKHIYGQPIYFKDSSVRNVDFCGVKAIIEAKHCDFHGMKYDDETEFVYGSGKLAVRSRFVDCQFDDEAREFLARQGVEIIDN
;
A
#
# COMPACT_ATOMS: atom_id res chain seq x y z
N MET A 1 -9.43 22.96 15.84
CA MET A 1 -10.01 22.19 16.97
C MET A 1 -9.22 20.89 17.03
N GLY A 2 -8.53 20.66 18.15
CA GLY A 2 -7.36 19.77 18.22
C GLY A 2 -7.69 18.28 18.23
N TYR A 3 -7.47 17.63 17.09
CA TYR A 3 -7.52 16.17 16.92
C TYR A 3 -6.15 15.57 16.53
N ASP A 4 -5.05 16.31 16.72
CA ASP A 4 -3.82 16.03 15.97
C ASP A 4 -2.69 15.35 16.74
N ASN A 5 -2.75 15.20 18.07
CA ASN A 5 -1.63 14.59 18.82
C ASN A 5 -1.89 13.14 19.28
N CYS A 6 -3.08 12.81 19.77
CA CYS A 6 -3.37 11.44 20.22
C CYS A 6 -3.57 10.47 19.05
N THR A 7 -4.17 10.93 17.96
CA THR A 7 -4.40 10.13 16.75
C THR A 7 -3.07 9.74 16.09
N ASN A 8 -2.14 10.69 15.97
CA ASN A 8 -0.80 10.43 15.42
C ASN A 8 0.04 9.53 16.32
N ALA A 9 0.01 9.70 17.65
CA ALA A 9 0.69 8.79 18.57
C ALA A 9 0.18 7.34 18.46
N ASN A 10 -1.13 7.15 18.28
CA ASN A 10 -1.71 5.83 18.07
C ASN A 10 -1.28 5.22 16.73
N LEU A 11 -1.15 6.02 15.67
CA LEU A 11 -0.70 5.56 14.35
C LEU A 11 0.77 5.11 14.37
N HIS A 12 1.64 5.84 15.06
CA HIS A 12 3.03 5.41 15.30
C HIS A 12 3.09 4.07 16.06
N GLN A 13 2.22 3.88 17.06
CA GLN A 13 2.13 2.61 17.78
C GLN A 13 1.61 1.47 16.90
N ILE A 14 0.60 1.73 16.06
CA ILE A 14 0.08 0.78 15.08
C ILE A 14 1.18 0.38 14.10
N ALA A 15 1.96 1.34 13.58
CA ALA A 15 3.09 1.07 12.70
C ALA A 15 4.13 0.18 13.39
N ALA A 16 4.53 0.52 14.62
CA ALA A 16 5.50 -0.25 15.39
C ALA A 16 5.07 -1.71 15.62
N VAL A 17 3.79 -1.96 15.91
CA VAL A 17 3.29 -3.34 16.09
C VAL A 17 3.14 -4.11 14.78
N ILE A 18 2.88 -3.42 13.66
CA ILE A 18 2.93 -4.02 12.31
C ILE A 18 4.37 -4.45 12.01
N CYS A 19 5.35 -3.56 12.21
CA CYS A 19 6.76 -3.89 11.97
C CYS A 19 7.26 -5.02 12.88
N ALA A 20 6.69 -5.16 14.08
CA ALA A 20 6.95 -6.27 15.00
C ALA A 20 6.15 -7.56 14.68
N ASN A 21 5.36 -7.57 13.60
CA ASN A 21 4.46 -8.65 13.21
C ASN A 21 3.53 -9.13 14.36
N ASN A 22 3.00 -8.18 15.14
CA ASN A 22 2.21 -8.45 16.33
C ASN A 22 0.71 -8.21 16.08
N LEU A 23 0.05 -9.19 15.47
CA LEU A 23 -1.38 -9.12 15.13
C LEU A 23 -2.26 -8.82 16.35
N SER A 24 -2.01 -9.45 17.50
CA SER A 24 -2.83 -9.25 18.70
C SER A 24 -2.76 -7.82 19.24
N ALA A 25 -1.57 -7.21 19.24
CA ALA A 25 -1.41 -5.81 19.64
C ALA A 25 -2.02 -4.86 18.61
N TYR A 26 -1.80 -5.13 17.32
CA TYR A 26 -2.42 -4.38 16.22
C TYR A 26 -3.95 -4.32 16.38
N GLN A 27 -4.62 -5.46 16.57
CA GLN A 27 -6.07 -5.50 16.72
C GLN A 27 -6.56 -4.74 17.96
N ARG A 28 -5.82 -4.82 19.07
CA ARG A 28 -6.17 -4.16 20.33
C ARG A 28 -6.00 -2.64 20.27
N ILE A 29 -5.03 -2.16 19.51
CA ILE A 29 -4.75 -0.72 19.37
C ILE A 29 -5.63 -0.13 18.26
N ARG A 30 -5.67 -0.77 17.09
CA ARG A 30 -6.40 -0.27 15.93
C ARG A 30 -7.89 -0.23 16.18
N TYR A 31 -8.56 -1.37 16.38
CA TYR A 31 -10.02 -1.43 16.26
C TYR A 31 -10.82 -0.56 17.24
N PRO A 32 -10.40 -0.38 18.50
CA PRO A 32 -11.07 0.55 19.39
C PRO A 32 -10.92 2.02 18.99
N ALA A 33 -9.86 2.37 18.25
CA ALA A 33 -9.54 3.74 17.86
C ALA A 33 -9.96 4.06 16.41
N ILE A 34 -9.80 3.10 15.51
CA ILE A 34 -10.04 3.17 14.07
C ILE A 34 -10.79 1.89 13.66
N PRO A 35 -12.12 1.95 13.52
CA PRO A 35 -12.94 0.83 13.09
C PRO A 35 -12.60 0.32 11.68
N ASP A 36 -13.12 -0.85 11.33
CA ASP A 36 -13.05 -1.36 9.95
C ASP A 36 -13.73 -0.40 8.97
N GLY A 37 -13.14 -0.26 7.79
CA GLY A 37 -13.61 0.65 6.72
C GLY A 37 -13.13 2.09 6.85
N GLU A 38 -12.54 2.48 7.98
CA GLU A 38 -11.92 3.80 8.16
C GLU A 38 -10.47 3.82 7.65
N LEU A 39 -10.04 4.98 7.14
CA LEU A 39 -8.68 5.19 6.64
C LEU A 39 -7.67 5.08 7.78
N VAL A 40 -6.57 4.35 7.54
CA VAL A 40 -5.41 4.31 8.44
C VAL A 40 -4.24 5.00 7.75
N ARG A 41 -3.85 6.20 8.22
CA ARG A 41 -2.80 7.00 7.59
C ARG A 41 -1.49 6.90 8.36
N PHE A 42 -0.45 6.42 7.71
CA PHE A 42 0.92 6.44 8.20
C PHE A 42 1.70 7.56 7.53
N VAL A 43 2.50 8.30 8.31
CA VAL A 43 3.31 9.41 7.80
C VAL A 43 4.74 9.27 8.27
N GLY A 44 5.69 9.16 7.35
CA GLY A 44 7.12 9.11 7.71
C GLY A 44 7.59 7.79 8.33
N GLU A 45 6.80 6.72 8.21
CA GLU A 45 7.11 5.41 8.83
C GLU A 45 8.03 4.56 7.95
N ASP A 46 8.79 3.69 8.61
CA ASP A 46 9.63 2.69 7.95
C ASP A 46 9.01 1.28 8.12
N PHE A 47 8.48 0.76 7.03
CA PHE A 47 7.93 -0.59 6.85
C PHE A 47 8.84 -1.47 5.99
N SER A 48 10.13 -1.14 5.87
CA SER A 48 11.06 -1.93 5.07
C SER A 48 11.08 -3.39 5.53
N ASN A 49 11.00 -4.31 4.56
CA ASN A 49 11.00 -5.77 4.77
C ASN A 49 9.84 -6.32 5.62
N VAL A 50 8.78 -5.53 5.84
CA VAL A 50 7.60 -6.00 6.57
C VAL A 50 6.82 -7.02 5.74
N ASP A 51 6.43 -8.12 6.40
CA ASP A 51 5.49 -9.09 5.88
C ASP A 51 4.06 -8.70 6.29
N PHE A 52 3.25 -8.27 5.32
CA PHE A 52 1.89 -7.81 5.59
C PHE A 52 0.83 -8.92 5.57
N ASP A 53 1.21 -10.20 5.44
CA ASP A 53 0.27 -11.34 5.31
C ASP A 53 -0.83 -11.35 6.40
N MET A 54 -0.48 -10.95 7.62
CA MET A 54 -1.39 -10.95 8.76
C MET A 54 -2.30 -9.71 8.88
N PHE A 55 -2.10 -8.68 8.03
CA PHE A 55 -2.76 -7.38 8.19
C PHE A 55 -3.56 -7.02 6.93
N VAL A 56 -4.89 -6.93 7.05
CA VAL A 56 -5.75 -6.47 5.95
C VAL A 56 -5.56 -4.96 5.75
N MET A 57 -5.07 -4.55 4.57
CA MET A 57 -4.62 -3.16 4.33
C MET A 57 -5.61 -2.29 3.54
N GLY A 58 -6.86 -2.73 3.37
CA GLY A 58 -7.87 -1.89 2.75
C GLY A 58 -7.99 -0.56 3.47
N PHE A 59 -7.99 0.55 2.71
CA PHE A 59 -8.02 1.92 3.22
C PHE A 59 -6.76 2.38 3.96
N PHE A 60 -5.62 1.70 3.78
CA PHE A 60 -4.35 2.20 4.28
C PHE A 60 -3.81 3.31 3.38
N VAL A 61 -3.20 4.33 4.01
CA VAL A 61 -2.53 5.44 3.33
C VAL A 61 -1.11 5.54 3.84
N PHE A 62 -0.15 5.38 2.95
CA PHE A 62 1.28 5.57 3.21
C PHE A 62 1.73 6.89 2.61
N GLU A 63 2.12 7.83 3.45
CA GLU A 63 2.59 9.14 3.04
C GLU A 63 4.03 9.34 3.52
N ASN A 64 4.95 9.62 2.60
CA ASN A 64 6.39 9.75 2.92
C ASN A 64 6.95 8.53 3.69
N CYS A 65 6.48 7.33 3.39
CA CYS A 65 6.90 6.09 4.06
C CYS A 65 7.95 5.34 3.22
N THR A 66 8.70 4.45 3.87
CA THR A 66 9.59 3.49 3.19
C THR A 66 8.99 2.10 3.31
N LEU A 67 8.72 1.42 2.20
CA LEU A 67 8.18 0.07 2.15
C LEU A 67 9.13 -0.90 1.44
N ASP A 68 10.41 -0.53 1.34
CA ASP A 68 11.36 -1.27 0.51
C ASP A 68 11.49 -2.74 0.94
N GLY A 69 11.32 -3.66 -0.01
CA GLY A 69 11.37 -5.10 0.24
C GLY A 69 10.20 -5.68 1.03
N ALA A 70 9.15 -4.89 1.29
CA ALA A 70 7.92 -5.41 1.91
C ALA A 70 7.23 -6.45 1.00
N LYS A 71 6.32 -7.24 1.56
CA LYS A 71 5.59 -8.28 0.82
C LYS A 71 4.18 -8.49 1.34
N HIS A 72 3.34 -9.14 0.53
CA HIS A 72 1.93 -9.42 0.83
C HIS A 72 1.11 -8.15 1.10
N ILE A 73 1.34 -7.10 0.29
CA ILE A 73 0.53 -5.88 0.37
C ILE A 73 -0.81 -6.14 -0.32
N TYR A 74 -1.84 -6.52 0.43
CA TYR A 74 -3.17 -6.81 -0.11
C TYR A 74 -4.29 -6.01 0.56
N GLY A 75 -5.35 -5.74 -0.19
CA GLY A 75 -6.44 -4.88 0.22
C GLY A 75 -6.84 -3.92 -0.91
N GLN A 76 -8.01 -3.28 -0.76
CA GLN A 76 -8.57 -2.44 -1.81
C GLN A 76 -9.44 -1.32 -1.20
N PRO A 77 -9.24 -0.04 -1.58
CA PRO A 77 -8.04 0.52 -2.21
C PRO A 77 -6.90 0.73 -1.18
N ILE A 78 -5.65 0.78 -1.67
CA ILE A 78 -4.46 1.14 -0.90
C ILE A 78 -3.83 2.39 -1.52
N TYR A 79 -3.43 3.36 -0.69
CA TYR A 79 -2.90 4.63 -1.15
C TYR A 79 -1.41 4.79 -0.82
N PHE A 80 -0.62 5.20 -1.80
CA PHE A 80 0.79 5.57 -1.62
C PHE A 80 1.02 7.00 -2.10
N LYS A 81 1.75 7.79 -1.32
CA LYS A 81 2.09 9.16 -1.67
C LYS A 81 3.51 9.48 -1.24
N ASP A 82 4.31 10.01 -2.16
CA ASP A 82 5.69 10.46 -1.90
C ASP A 82 6.52 9.38 -1.17
N SER A 83 6.28 8.09 -1.46
CA SER A 83 6.81 6.94 -0.70
C SER A 83 7.74 6.08 -1.54
N SER A 84 8.71 5.42 -0.87
CA SER A 84 9.55 4.40 -1.51
C SER A 84 8.87 3.04 -1.39
N VAL A 85 8.71 2.34 -2.51
CA VAL A 85 8.04 1.04 -2.63
C VAL A 85 8.92 0.09 -3.45
N ARG A 86 10.24 0.20 -3.26
CA ARG A 86 11.22 -0.51 -4.09
C ARG A 86 11.31 -1.97 -3.69
N ASN A 87 11.56 -2.85 -4.65
CA ASN A 87 11.76 -4.28 -4.40
C ASN A 87 10.61 -4.99 -3.67
N VAL A 88 9.42 -4.37 -3.61
CA VAL A 88 8.25 -4.96 -2.96
C VAL A 88 7.79 -6.19 -3.72
N ASP A 89 7.42 -7.22 -2.97
CA ASP A 89 6.92 -8.48 -3.51
C ASP A 89 5.39 -8.45 -3.63
N PHE A 90 4.92 -8.29 -4.87
CA PHE A 90 3.51 -8.36 -5.24
C PHE A 90 3.14 -9.70 -5.91
N CYS A 91 3.99 -10.73 -5.87
CA CYS A 91 3.65 -12.04 -6.43
C CYS A 91 2.36 -12.59 -5.78
N GLY A 92 1.40 -13.03 -6.60
CA GLY A 92 0.07 -13.48 -6.14
C GLY A 92 -0.84 -12.41 -5.53
N VAL A 93 -0.42 -11.14 -5.48
CA VAL A 93 -1.22 -10.05 -4.90
C VAL A 93 -2.30 -9.59 -5.86
N LYS A 94 -3.51 -9.43 -5.33
CA LYS A 94 -4.63 -8.76 -6.00
C LYS A 94 -5.02 -7.51 -5.24
N ALA A 95 -4.79 -6.33 -5.81
CA ALA A 95 -4.98 -5.06 -5.13
C ALA A 95 -5.48 -3.96 -6.08
N ILE A 96 -6.08 -2.92 -5.50
CA ILE A 96 -6.37 -1.66 -6.19
C ILE A 96 -5.52 -0.60 -5.50
N ILE A 97 -4.56 -0.04 -6.23
CA ILE A 97 -3.59 0.91 -5.72
C ILE A 97 -3.83 2.28 -6.33
N GLU A 98 -3.79 3.30 -5.49
CA GLU A 98 -3.74 4.71 -5.88
C GLU A 98 -2.39 5.28 -5.42
N ALA A 99 -1.45 5.43 -6.34
CA ALA A 99 -0.09 5.87 -6.04
C ALA A 99 0.23 7.21 -6.69
N LYS A 100 0.95 8.07 -5.95
CA LYS A 100 1.48 9.33 -6.47
C LYS A 100 2.92 9.57 -6.01
N HIS A 101 3.80 9.96 -6.94
CA HIS A 101 5.21 10.26 -6.66
C HIS A 101 5.94 9.14 -5.89
N CYS A 102 5.72 7.89 -6.29
CA CYS A 102 6.30 6.74 -5.61
C CYS A 102 7.33 6.05 -6.50
N ASP A 103 8.29 5.39 -5.87
CA ASP A 103 9.32 4.61 -6.54
C ASP A 103 9.04 3.11 -6.38
N PHE A 104 8.68 2.44 -7.47
CA PHE A 104 8.37 1.00 -7.53
C PHE A 104 9.47 0.18 -8.22
N HIS A 105 10.68 0.72 -8.42
CA HIS A 105 11.75 -0.05 -9.06
C HIS A 105 12.06 -1.35 -8.30
N GLY A 106 12.29 -2.42 -9.04
CA GLY A 106 12.55 -3.76 -8.53
C GLY A 106 11.31 -4.50 -8.04
N MET A 107 10.10 -3.95 -8.20
CA MET A 107 8.87 -4.65 -7.79
C MET A 107 8.81 -6.05 -8.40
N LYS A 108 8.43 -7.04 -7.60
CA LYS A 108 8.25 -8.42 -8.05
C LYS A 108 6.77 -8.67 -8.30
N TYR A 109 6.49 -9.43 -9.35
CA TYR A 109 5.15 -9.80 -9.76
C TYR A 109 5.21 -11.11 -10.54
N ASP A 110 4.09 -11.81 -10.60
CA ASP A 110 3.91 -13.02 -11.39
C ASP A 110 2.59 -12.95 -12.18
N ASP A 111 2.25 -14.06 -12.84
CA ASP A 111 1.02 -14.16 -13.64
C ASP A 111 -0.26 -14.11 -12.79
N GLU A 112 -0.17 -14.26 -11.46
CA GLU A 112 -1.30 -14.17 -10.53
C GLU A 112 -1.47 -12.75 -9.95
N THR A 113 -0.47 -11.87 -10.12
CA THR A 113 -0.51 -10.48 -9.69
C THR A 113 -1.50 -9.66 -10.51
N GLU A 114 -2.52 -9.08 -9.86
CA GLU A 114 -3.57 -8.27 -10.51
C GLU A 114 -3.75 -6.90 -9.83
N PHE A 115 -3.65 -5.84 -10.62
CA PHE A 115 -3.88 -4.44 -10.23
C PHE A 115 -5.17 -3.86 -10.82
N VAL A 116 -6.02 -4.71 -11.39
CA VAL A 116 -7.31 -4.35 -11.99
C VAL A 116 -8.34 -5.38 -11.53
N TYR A 117 -9.51 -4.91 -11.10
CA TYR A 117 -10.61 -5.75 -10.67
C TYR A 117 -11.81 -5.61 -11.61
N GLY A 118 -12.34 -6.74 -12.09
CA GLY A 118 -13.45 -6.79 -13.04
C GLY A 118 -13.00 -6.68 -14.50
N SER A 119 -13.94 -6.46 -15.42
CA SER A 119 -13.65 -6.45 -16.87
C SER A 119 -14.41 -5.36 -17.63
N GLY A 120 -13.90 -5.02 -18.82
CA GLY A 120 -14.52 -4.05 -19.71
C GLY A 120 -14.56 -2.61 -19.17
N LYS A 121 -15.63 -1.89 -19.48
CA LYS A 121 -15.81 -0.47 -19.10
C LYS A 121 -16.03 -0.25 -17.59
N LEU A 122 -16.43 -1.30 -16.86
CA LEU A 122 -16.73 -1.22 -15.42
C LEU A 122 -15.59 -1.74 -14.55
N ALA A 123 -14.44 -2.11 -15.13
CA ALA A 123 -13.28 -2.53 -14.37
C ALA A 123 -12.76 -1.39 -13.48
N VAL A 124 -12.46 -1.68 -12.22
CA VAL A 124 -11.76 -0.80 -11.30
C VAL A 124 -10.27 -1.00 -11.53
N ARG A 125 -9.55 0.08 -11.82
CA ARG A 125 -8.13 0.06 -12.20
C ARG A 125 -7.32 0.74 -11.11
N SER A 126 -6.16 0.18 -10.81
CA SER A 126 -5.13 0.93 -10.09
C SER A 126 -4.67 2.12 -10.93
N ARG A 127 -4.22 3.17 -10.25
CA ARG A 127 -3.79 4.42 -10.85
C ARG A 127 -2.48 4.89 -10.22
N PHE A 128 -1.51 5.17 -11.07
CA PHE A 128 -0.16 5.58 -10.72
C PHE A 128 0.15 6.90 -11.41
N VAL A 129 0.42 7.93 -10.61
CA VAL A 129 0.68 9.28 -11.08
C VAL A 129 2.10 9.66 -10.72
N ASP A 130 2.91 10.02 -11.72
CA ASP A 130 4.29 10.49 -11.52
C ASP A 130 5.14 9.47 -10.72
N CYS A 131 4.87 8.18 -10.92
CA CYS A 131 5.56 7.07 -10.27
C CYS A 131 6.67 6.51 -11.16
N GLN A 132 7.70 5.95 -10.53
CA GLN A 132 8.86 5.39 -11.22
C GLN A 132 8.82 3.86 -11.19
N PHE A 133 9.21 3.24 -12.30
CA PHE A 133 9.19 1.79 -12.52
C PHE A 133 10.37 1.38 -13.40
N ASP A 134 10.76 0.12 -13.33
CA ASP A 134 11.53 -0.49 -14.42
C ASP A 134 10.66 -0.61 -15.69
N ASP A 135 11.30 -0.63 -16.87
CA ASP A 135 10.59 -0.73 -18.16
C ASP A 135 9.68 -1.96 -18.23
N GLU A 136 10.15 -3.11 -17.73
CA GLU A 136 9.38 -4.37 -17.70
C GLU A 136 8.13 -4.27 -16.80
N ALA A 137 8.28 -3.66 -15.63
CA ALA A 137 7.17 -3.46 -14.69
C ALA A 137 6.13 -2.50 -15.28
N ARG A 138 6.59 -1.45 -15.96
CA ARG A 138 5.71 -0.50 -16.65
C ARG A 138 4.91 -1.17 -17.77
N GLU A 139 5.55 -2.02 -18.58
CA GLU A 139 4.87 -2.82 -19.60
C GLU A 139 3.84 -3.78 -19.00
N PHE A 140 4.20 -4.47 -17.92
CA PHE A 140 3.32 -5.39 -17.22
C PHE A 140 2.03 -4.69 -16.75
N LEU A 141 2.16 -3.54 -16.05
CA LEU A 141 1.03 -2.74 -15.58
C LEU A 141 0.15 -2.25 -16.74
N ALA A 142 0.77 -1.74 -17.82
CA ALA A 142 0.05 -1.26 -18.99
C ALA A 142 -0.78 -2.36 -19.67
N ARG A 143 -0.25 -3.61 -19.73
CA ARG A 143 -0.97 -4.76 -20.30
C ARG A 143 -2.20 -5.15 -19.50
N GLN A 144 -2.19 -4.95 -18.17
CA GLN A 144 -3.39 -5.15 -17.33
C GLN A 144 -4.44 -4.05 -17.52
N GLY A 145 -4.05 -2.90 -18.07
CA GLY A 145 -4.89 -1.72 -18.18
C GLY A 145 -4.88 -0.84 -16.95
N VAL A 146 -3.80 -0.87 -16.15
CA VAL A 146 -3.53 0.10 -15.09
C VAL A 146 -3.36 1.50 -15.67
N GLU A 147 -3.86 2.52 -14.99
CA GLU A 147 -3.69 3.91 -15.40
C GLU A 147 -2.32 4.43 -14.96
N ILE A 148 -1.41 4.68 -15.90
CA ILE A 148 -0.11 5.31 -15.64
C ILE A 148 -0.10 6.70 -16.27
N ILE A 149 0.13 7.73 -15.45
CA ILE A 149 0.11 9.14 -15.84
C ILE A 149 1.44 9.76 -15.44
N ASP A 150 2.20 10.26 -16.42
CA ASP A 150 3.41 11.04 -16.19
C ASP A 150 3.11 12.52 -16.53
N ASN A 151 3.31 13.43 -15.58
CA ASN A 151 3.11 14.88 -15.73
C ASN A 151 4.43 15.66 -15.83
#